data_AF-A0A3A0F5I5-F1
#
_entry.id   AF-A0A3A0F5I5-F1
#
_cell.length_a   1.000
_cell.length_b   1.000
_cell.length_c   1.000
_cell.angle_alpha   90.00
_cell.angle_beta   90.00
_cell.angle_gamma   90.00
#
_symmetry.space_group_name_H-M   'P 1'
#
loop_
_entity.id
_entity.type
_entity.pdbx_description
1 polymer ?
#
loop_
_entity_poly.entity_id
_entity_poly.type
_entity_poly.pdbx_seq_one_letter_code
_entity_poly.pdbx_strand_id
1 'polypeptide(L)' 'PCLRACPVGAYGGAGLDAAACVAHLATARGEACFDAACLARAACPVGAAHRYPRAAARFHLGAFFRAVREQ' A
#
# COMPACT_ATOMS: atom_id res chain seq x y z
N PRO A 1 8.53 -12.42 1.58
CA PRO A 1 8.50 -11.83 2.95
C PRO A 1 7.73 -10.51 3.01
N CYS A 2 8.06 -9.52 2.16
CA CYS A 2 7.45 -8.20 2.20
C CYS A 2 5.95 -8.15 1.82
N LEU A 3 5.50 -9.00 0.88
CA LEU A 3 4.08 -9.10 0.53
C LEU A 3 3.19 -9.51 1.72
N ARG A 4 3.74 -10.30 2.66
CA ARG A 4 3.04 -10.72 3.89
C ARG A 4 2.91 -9.60 4.92
N ALA A 5 3.61 -8.48 4.75
CA ALA A 5 3.44 -7.29 5.59
C ALA A 5 2.17 -6.48 5.22
N CYS A 6 1.48 -6.84 4.13
CA CYS A 6 0.15 -6.29 3.85
C CYS A 6 -0.86 -6.83 4.87
N PRO A 7 -1.54 -5.98 5.66
CA PRO A 7 -2.41 -6.41 6.75
C PRO A 7 -3.67 -7.15 6.28
N VAL A 8 -4.06 -6.98 5.02
CA VAL A 8 -5.21 -7.66 4.41
C VAL A 8 -4.80 -8.71 3.40
N GLY A 9 -3.50 -9.01 3.28
CA GLY A 9 -3.02 -10.04 2.35
C GLY A 9 -3.35 -9.74 0.88
N ALA A 10 -3.44 -8.47 0.49
CA ALA A 10 -3.90 -8.06 -0.85
C ALA A 10 -3.00 -8.53 -2.01
N TYR A 11 -1.81 -9.07 -1.75
CA TYR A 11 -0.90 -9.55 -2.79
C TYR A 11 -0.99 -11.08 -2.91
N GLY A 12 -1.46 -11.55 -4.07
CA GLY A 12 -1.57 -12.97 -4.40
C GLY A 12 -1.00 -13.31 -5.79
N GLY A 13 -1.18 -14.56 -6.21
CA GLY A 13 -0.68 -15.04 -7.52
C GLY A 13 -1.31 -14.34 -8.74
N ALA A 14 -2.48 -13.73 -8.57
CA ALA A 14 -3.17 -12.95 -9.60
C ALA A 14 -2.82 -11.45 -9.58
N GLY A 15 -1.93 -11.01 -8.67
CA GLY A 15 -1.57 -9.61 -8.49
C GLY A 15 -2.13 -8.98 -7.22
N LEU A 16 -2.43 -7.69 -7.28
CA LEU A 16 -2.97 -6.90 -6.18
C LEU A 16 -4.50 -6.94 -6.20
N ASP A 17 -5.11 -7.43 -5.11
CA ASP A 17 -6.51 -7.21 -4.80
C ASP A 17 -6.72 -5.74 -4.38
N ALA A 18 -6.99 -4.91 -5.39
CA ALA A 18 -7.17 -3.47 -5.21
C ALA A 18 -8.41 -3.17 -4.35
N ALA A 19 -9.47 -3.96 -4.46
CA ALA A 19 -10.71 -3.78 -3.70
C ALA A 19 -10.48 -4.01 -2.20
N ALA A 20 -9.84 -5.12 -1.82
CA ALA A 20 -9.48 -5.38 -0.42
C ALA A 20 -8.50 -4.33 0.13
N CYS A 21 -7.55 -3.89 -0.69
CA CYS A 21 -6.60 -2.83 -0.32
C CYS A 21 -7.33 -1.50 0.00
N VAL A 22 -8.17 -0.99 -0.91
CA VAL A 22 -8.85 0.29 -0.66
C VAL A 22 -9.91 0.21 0.43
N ALA A 23 -10.58 -0.93 0.60
CA ALA A 23 -11.49 -1.15 1.72
C ALA A 23 -10.75 -1.00 3.06
N HIS A 24 -9.52 -1.52 3.18
CA HIS A 24 -8.68 -1.33 4.36
C HIS A 24 -8.22 0.12 4.55
N LEU A 25 -7.78 0.78 3.46
CA LEU A 25 -7.32 2.17 3.48
C LEU A 25 -8.42 3.16 3.91
N ALA A 26 -9.68 2.83 3.67
CA ALA A 26 -10.83 3.64 4.11
C ALA A 26 -11.12 3.54 5.62
N THR A 27 -10.43 2.67 6.36
CA THR A 27 -10.59 2.51 7.81
C THR A 27 -9.52 3.30 8.58
N ALA A 28 -9.76 3.54 9.87
CA ALA A 28 -8.75 4.15 10.75
C ALA A 28 -7.43 3.35 10.81
N ARG A 29 -7.48 2.01 10.65
CA ARG A 29 -6.28 1.16 10.62
C ARG A 29 -5.48 1.33 9.32
N GLY A 30 -6.11 1.86 8.27
CA GLY A 30 -5.46 2.17 7.01
C GLY A 30 -4.44 3.30 7.09
N GLU A 31 -4.49 4.16 8.13
CA GLU A 31 -3.55 5.28 8.26
C GLU A 31 -2.09 4.82 8.40
N ALA A 32 -1.85 3.65 9.01
CA ALA A 32 -0.52 3.05 9.06
C ALA A 32 0.05 2.75 7.66
N CYS A 33 -0.81 2.41 6.70
CA CYS A 33 -0.41 2.25 5.30
C CYS A 33 -0.13 3.60 4.63
N PHE A 34 -0.82 4.69 5.00
CA PHE A 34 -0.52 6.03 4.50
C PHE A 34 0.77 6.61 5.07
N ASP A 35 1.04 6.39 6.37
CA ASP A 35 2.27 6.84 7.01
C ASP A 35 3.51 6.13 6.48
N ALA A 36 3.39 4.83 6.23
CA ALA A 36 4.42 4.03 5.55
C ALA A 36 4.32 4.09 4.02
N ALA A 37 3.31 4.79 3.48
CA ALA A 37 2.88 4.82 2.07
C ALA A 37 2.54 3.48 1.39
N CYS A 38 2.95 2.34 1.95
CA CYS A 38 2.42 0.99 1.79
C CYS A 38 3.31 0.09 2.65
N LEU A 39 2.74 -0.61 3.64
CA LEU A 39 3.52 -1.45 4.56
C LEU A 39 4.29 -2.57 3.83
N ALA A 40 3.73 -3.11 2.74
CA ALA A 40 4.43 -4.11 1.93
C ALA A 40 5.64 -3.54 1.18
N ARG A 41 5.54 -2.32 0.63
CA ARG A 41 6.69 -1.66 -0.02
C ARG A 41 7.75 -1.27 1.00
N ALA A 42 7.34 -0.74 2.15
CA ALA A 42 8.25 -0.39 3.24
C ALA A 42 9.03 -1.62 3.75
N ALA A 43 8.39 -2.78 3.85
CA ALA A 43 9.01 -4.03 4.30
C ALA A 43 9.91 -4.72 3.24
N CYS A 44 10.01 -4.21 2.01
CA CYS A 44 10.78 -4.86 0.95
C CYS A 44 12.29 -4.60 1.10
N PRO A 45 13.12 -5.65 1.35
CA PRO A 45 14.57 -5.47 1.47
C PRO A 45 15.23 -5.13 0.12
N VAL A 46 14.70 -5.67 -0.98
CA VAL A 46 15.20 -5.41 -2.35
C VAL A 46 15.01 -3.95 -2.75
N GLY A 47 13.90 -3.34 -2.34
CA GLY A 47 13.59 -1.95 -2.65
C GLY A 47 14.17 -0.92 -1.68
N ALA A 48 15.01 -1.33 -0.72
CA ALA A 48 15.45 -0.46 0.38
C ALA A 48 16.18 0.81 -0.11
N ALA A 49 17.06 0.68 -1.10
CA ALA A 49 17.78 1.81 -1.70
C ALA A 49 16.90 2.71 -2.59
N HIS A 50 15.70 2.24 -2.97
CA HIS A 50 14.77 2.93 -3.87
C HIS A 50 13.51 3.44 -3.14
N ARG A 51 13.55 3.51 -1.81
CA ARG A 51 12.42 4.01 -1.03
C ARG A 51 12.17 5.48 -1.36
N TYR A 52 10.95 5.77 -1.80
CA TYR A 52 10.53 7.14 -2.00
C TYR A 52 10.58 7.92 -0.67
N PRO A 53 10.85 9.24 -0.72
CA PRO A 53 10.56 10.12 0.39
C PRO A 53 9.09 9.97 0.82
N ARG A 54 8.80 10.10 2.12
CA ARG A 54 7.45 9.87 2.68
C ARG A 54 6.36 10.66 1.94
N ALA A 55 6.62 11.91 1.59
CA ALA A 55 5.66 12.76 0.89
C ALA A 55 5.27 12.19 -0.49
N ALA A 56 6.25 11.82 -1.32
CA ALA A 56 6.00 11.23 -2.64
C ALA A 56 5.29 9.88 -2.53
N ALA A 57 5.71 9.06 -1.56
CA ALA A 57 5.11 7.77 -1.32
C ALA A 57 3.62 7.90 -0.90
N ARG A 58 3.31 8.80 0.04
CA ARG A 58 1.94 9.09 0.49
C ARG A 58 1.09 9.66 -0.63
N PHE A 59 1.66 10.53 -1.47
CA PHE A 59 0.99 11.04 -2.67
C PHE A 59 0.58 9.90 -3.60
N HIS A 60 1.49 8.97 -3.92
CA HIS A 60 1.18 7.84 -4.80
C HIS A 60 0.10 6.92 -4.24
N LEU A 61 0.14 6.60 -2.93
CA LEU A 61 -0.90 5.78 -2.32
C LEU A 61 -2.25 6.49 -2.30
N GLY A 62 -2.27 7.80 -2.05
CA GLY A 62 -3.49 8.60 -2.12
C GLY A 62 -4.07 8.67 -3.54
N ALA A 63 -3.21 8.80 -4.56
CA ALA A 63 -3.63 8.74 -5.96
C ALA A 63 -4.21 7.37 -6.32
N PHE A 64 -3.56 6.27 -5.92
CA PHE A 64 -4.09 4.92 -6.06
C PHE A 64 -5.45 4.75 -5.38
N PHE A 65 -5.59 5.21 -4.14
CA PHE A 65 -6.84 5.10 -3.37
C PHE A 65 -8.01 5.81 -4.05
N ARG A 66 -7.79 7.02 -4.59
CA ARG A 66 -8.81 7.72 -5.37
C ARG A 66 -9.13 6.99 -6.67
N ALA A 67 -8.11 6.65 -7.45
CA ALA A 67 -8.28 6.02 -8.76
C ALA A 67 -9.07 4.71 -8.68
N VAL A 68 -8.85 3.87 -7.67
CA VAL A 68 -9.57 2.59 -7.52
C VAL A 68 -11.00 2.80 -7.00
N ARG A 69 -11.28 3.87 -6.26
CA ARG A 69 -12.64 4.17 -5.76
C ARG A 69 -13.53 4.86 -6.79
N GLU A 70 -12.93 5.42 -7.84
CA GLU A 70 -13.62 6.09 -8.95
C GLU A 70 -13.82 5.16 -10.16
N GLN A 71 -13.32 3.92 -10.09
CA GLN A 71 -13.54 2.82 -11.05
C GLN A 71 -14.78 2.03 -10.68
#